data_AF-A0A4P5ZJG8-F1
#
_entry.id   AF-A0A4P5ZJG8-F1
#
_cell.length_a   1.000
_cell.length_b   1.000
_cell.length_c   1.000
_cell.angle_alpha   90.00
_cell.angle_beta   90.00
_cell.angle_gamma   90.00
#
_symmetry.space_group_name_H-M   'P 1'
#
loop_
_entity.id
_entity.type
_entity.pdbx_description
1 polymer ?
#
loop_
_entity_poly.entity_id
_entity_poly.type
_entity_poly.pdbx_seq_one_letter_code
_entity_poly.pdbx_strand_id
1 'polypeptide(L)'
;MVSQITAKLAVSTLKDAVSDFNFWGESESDSPLAVKRSKTPLDDKKVLSLDAAARKKAVGVTDYKPPERTVRVVDLATTFTPLVRNALTEFQTKTEGVIGGAGIETLETTAEASEYYIQLYSLFKLLDTPRVLYVEDTGTSPDPYTGLFITGLSSDGETIYAQALLTQT
;
A
#
# COMPACT_ATOMS: atom_id res chain seq x y z
N MET A 1 -8.38 19.05 -1.98
CA MET A 1 -7.10 19.78 -2.14
C MET A 1 -6.75 19.62 -3.59
N VAL A 2 -6.58 20.69 -4.39
CA VAL A 2 -6.38 20.49 -5.84
C VAL A 2 -5.10 19.69 -6.09
N SER A 3 -5.20 18.64 -6.91
CA SER A 3 -4.09 17.76 -7.26
C SER A 3 -2.94 18.54 -7.91
N GLN A 4 -1.71 18.23 -7.52
CA GLN A 4 -0.49 18.94 -7.93
C GLN A 4 0.36 18.15 -8.93
N ILE A 5 -0.07 16.95 -9.32
CA ILE A 5 0.73 16.02 -10.11
C ILE A 5 -0.12 15.29 -11.16
N THR A 6 0.46 15.12 -12.36
CA THR A 6 -0.18 14.37 -13.46
C THR A 6 -0.11 12.87 -13.21
N ALA A 7 -1.05 12.13 -13.79
CA ALA A 7 -1.14 10.69 -13.64
C ALA A 7 0.14 9.95 -14.07
N LYS A 8 0.72 10.39 -15.20
CA LYS A 8 1.94 9.79 -15.75
C LYS A 8 3.12 9.95 -14.80
N LEU A 9 3.32 11.15 -14.27
CA LEU A 9 4.43 11.43 -13.36
C LEU A 9 4.24 10.69 -12.03
N ALA A 10 3.04 10.76 -11.44
CA ALA A 10 2.71 10.05 -10.22
C ALA A 10 2.97 8.53 -10.32
N VAL A 11 2.52 7.88 -11.40
CA VAL A 11 2.76 6.45 -11.61
C VAL A 11 4.23 6.14 -11.81
N SER A 12 4.99 6.98 -12.53
CA SER A 12 6.43 6.76 -12.71
C SER A 12 7.14 6.80 -11.37
N THR A 13 6.95 7.88 -10.60
CA THR A 13 7.63 8.04 -9.31
C THR A 13 7.20 6.98 -8.29
N LEU A 14 5.92 6.58 -8.28
CA LEU A 14 5.46 5.48 -7.43
C LEU A 14 6.08 4.14 -7.85
N LYS A 15 6.29 3.90 -9.15
CA LYS A 15 6.93 2.68 -9.64
C LYS A 15 8.39 2.59 -9.26
N ASP A 16 9.10 3.71 -9.30
CA ASP A 16 10.49 3.80 -8.86
C ASP A 16 10.57 3.53 -7.35
N ALA A 17 9.69 4.15 -6.55
CA ALA A 17 9.62 3.90 -5.11
C ALA A 17 9.35 2.41 -4.77
N VAL A 18 8.45 1.75 -5.48
CA VAL A 18 8.13 0.33 -5.25
C VAL A 18 9.09 -0.64 -5.97
N SER A 19 10.02 -0.18 -6.81
CA SER A 19 11.05 -1.07 -7.37
C SER A 19 12.19 -1.29 -6.40
N ASP A 20 12.48 -0.28 -5.60
CA ASP A 20 13.61 -0.28 -4.67
C ASP A 20 13.26 -1.04 -3.39
N PHE A 21 12.03 -0.89 -2.89
CA PHE A 21 11.50 -1.63 -1.74
C PHE A 21 10.00 -1.86 -1.94
N ASN A 22 9.49 -3.07 -1.73
CA ASN A 22 8.07 -3.36 -1.99
C ASN A 22 7.45 -4.33 -0.99
N PHE A 23 7.60 -3.99 0.28
CA PHE A 23 7.00 -4.72 1.39
C PHE A 23 6.02 -3.82 2.14
N TRP A 24 4.83 -4.35 2.46
CA TRP A 24 3.84 -3.66 3.27
C TRP A 24 3.82 -4.20 4.70
N GLY A 25 4.12 -3.35 5.68
CA GLY A 25 4.38 -3.75 7.07
C GLY A 25 3.19 -4.30 7.85
N GLU A 26 1.96 -4.20 7.33
CA GLU A 26 0.77 -4.83 7.92
C GLU A 26 0.52 -6.25 7.39
N SER A 27 1.36 -6.73 6.46
CA SER A 27 1.26 -8.07 5.89
C SER A 27 2.26 -9.02 6.51
N GLU A 28 1.84 -10.25 6.74
CA GLU A 28 2.72 -11.37 7.13
C GLU A 28 3.46 -11.98 5.94
N SER A 29 3.21 -11.49 4.72
CA SER A 29 3.84 -11.94 3.48
C SER A 29 4.23 -10.77 2.59
N ASP A 30 5.07 -10.99 1.57
CA ASP A 30 5.65 -9.93 0.73
C ASP A 30 4.63 -8.93 0.15
N SER A 31 3.42 -9.40 -0.20
CA SER A 31 2.27 -8.59 -0.63
C SER A 31 2.61 -7.31 -1.41
N PRO A 32 3.32 -7.40 -2.55
CA PRO A 32 3.86 -6.24 -3.24
C PRO A 32 2.77 -5.33 -3.79
N LEU A 33 2.98 -4.02 -3.64
CA LEU A 33 2.12 -3.00 -4.25
C LEU A 33 2.28 -3.02 -5.77
N ALA A 34 1.16 -3.19 -6.47
CA ALA A 34 1.05 -2.98 -7.90
C ALA A 34 0.46 -1.59 -8.18
N VAL A 35 1.28 -0.71 -8.74
CA VAL A 35 0.90 0.68 -9.10
C VAL A 35 0.20 0.71 -10.45
N LYS A 36 -0.98 1.32 -10.49
CA LYS A 36 -1.86 1.41 -11.66
C LYS A 36 -2.51 2.79 -11.75
N ARG A 37 -3.11 3.05 -12.92
CA ARG A 37 -3.96 4.22 -13.18
C ARG A 37 -5.22 3.82 -13.92
N SER A 38 -6.27 4.59 -13.74
CA SER A 38 -7.57 4.38 -14.39
C SER A 38 -8.21 5.71 -14.75
N LYS A 39 -8.92 5.74 -15.88
CA LYS A 39 -9.82 6.85 -16.23
C LYS A 39 -11.15 6.80 -15.48
N THR A 40 -11.44 5.68 -14.83
CA THR A 40 -12.65 5.52 -14.01
C THR A 40 -12.32 5.73 -12.54
N PRO A 41 -13.19 6.40 -11.78
CA PRO A 41 -13.09 6.45 -10.32
C PRO A 41 -13.02 5.04 -9.71
N LEU A 42 -12.26 4.90 -8.62
CA LEU A 42 -12.28 3.71 -7.78
C LEU A 42 -13.40 3.85 -6.74
N ASP A 43 -14.61 3.49 -7.13
CA ASP A 43 -15.74 3.30 -6.22
C ASP A 43 -15.69 1.93 -5.53
N ASP A 44 -16.54 1.72 -4.53
CA ASP A 44 -16.55 0.47 -3.75
C ASP A 44 -16.80 -0.75 -4.61
N LYS A 45 -17.66 -0.64 -5.63
CA LYS A 45 -17.94 -1.74 -6.57
C LYS A 45 -16.70 -2.14 -7.35
N LYS A 46 -15.94 -1.14 -7.84
CA LYS A 46 -14.70 -1.37 -8.57
C LYS A 46 -13.62 -1.96 -7.65
N VAL A 47 -13.51 -1.44 -6.43
CA VAL A 47 -12.56 -1.92 -5.41
C VAL A 47 -12.83 -3.38 -5.06
N LEU A 48 -14.08 -3.73 -4.76
CA LEU A 48 -14.49 -5.11 -4.47
C LEU A 48 -14.25 -6.06 -5.66
N SER A 49 -14.43 -5.58 -6.89
CA SER A 49 -14.14 -6.35 -8.10
C SER A 49 -12.64 -6.60 -8.30
N LEU A 50 -11.79 -5.59 -8.07
CA LEU A 50 -10.34 -5.72 -8.15
C LEU A 50 -9.78 -6.64 -7.06
N ASP A 51 -10.29 -6.50 -5.83
CA ASP A 51 -9.93 -7.37 -4.70
C ASP A 51 -10.34 -8.83 -4.97
N ALA A 52 -11.56 -9.07 -5.45
CA ALA A 52 -12.00 -10.42 -5.82
C ALA A 52 -11.09 -11.06 -6.88
N ALA A 53 -10.64 -10.29 -7.87
CA ALA A 53 -9.70 -10.77 -8.88
C ALA A 53 -8.32 -11.09 -8.29
N ALA A 54 -7.82 -10.26 -7.36
CA ALA A 54 -6.56 -10.50 -6.66
C ALA A 54 -6.62 -11.78 -5.81
N ARG A 55 -7.69 -11.98 -5.04
CA ARG A 55 -7.90 -13.19 -4.22
C ARG A 55 -7.99 -14.45 -5.07
N LYS A 56 -8.77 -14.44 -6.16
CA LYS A 56 -8.83 -15.57 -7.09
C LYS A 56 -7.45 -15.96 -7.62
N LYS A 57 -6.62 -14.97 -7.95
CA LYS A 57 -5.24 -15.20 -8.39
C LYS A 57 -4.38 -15.80 -7.27
N ALA A 58 -4.50 -15.31 -6.05
CA ALA A 58 -3.72 -15.79 -4.90
C ALA A 58 -4.11 -17.22 -4.50
N VAL A 59 -5.41 -17.53 -4.47
CA VAL A 59 -5.93 -18.86 -4.12
C VAL A 59 -5.66 -19.89 -5.23
N GLY A 60 -5.62 -19.45 -6.50
CA GLY A 60 -5.31 -20.33 -7.63
C GLY A 60 -6.43 -21.32 -8.00
N VAL A 61 -7.63 -21.17 -7.43
CA VAL A 61 -8.78 -22.05 -7.67
C VAL A 61 -9.86 -21.29 -8.44
N THR A 62 -10.35 -21.89 -9.54
CA THR A 62 -11.35 -21.30 -10.43
C THR A 62 -12.71 -21.06 -9.76
N ASP A 63 -13.09 -21.94 -8.83
CA ASP A 63 -14.39 -21.91 -8.15
C ASP A 63 -14.36 -21.15 -6.81
N TYR A 64 -13.25 -20.45 -6.50
CA TYR A 64 -13.17 -19.63 -5.31
C TYR A 64 -14.24 -18.51 -5.36
N LYS A 65 -15.15 -18.56 -4.39
CA LYS A 65 -16.14 -17.53 -4.14
C LYS A 65 -15.63 -16.69 -2.96
N PRO A 66 -15.27 -15.41 -3.20
CA PRO A 66 -14.86 -14.54 -2.10
C PRO A 66 -16.00 -14.38 -1.08
N PRO A 67 -15.66 -14.20 0.21
CA PRO A 67 -16.67 -13.95 1.24
C PRO A 67 -17.38 -12.60 1.03
N GLU A 68 -18.41 -12.36 1.83
CA GLU A 68 -19.01 -11.04 1.95
C GLU A 68 -18.00 -10.09 2.60
N ARG A 69 -17.77 -8.93 1.95
CA ARG A 69 -16.69 -8.01 2.30
C ARG A 69 -17.16 -6.59 2.23
N THR A 70 -16.57 -5.73 3.05
CA THR A 70 -16.85 -4.30 3.07
C THR A 70 -15.60 -3.49 2.80
N VAL A 71 -15.79 -2.30 2.23
CA VAL A 71 -14.70 -1.34 2.03
C VAL A 71 -14.66 -0.41 3.23
N ARG A 72 -13.57 -0.46 4.00
CA ARG A 72 -13.26 0.50 5.06
C ARG A 72 -12.34 1.58 4.51
N VAL A 73 -12.78 2.83 4.59
CA VAL A 73 -12.02 4.01 4.14
C VAL A 73 -11.25 4.61 5.31
N VAL A 74 -9.97 4.87 5.11
CA VAL A 74 -9.05 5.44 6.10
C VAL A 74 -8.28 6.58 5.44
N ASP A 75 -7.98 7.63 6.19
CA ASP A 75 -7.09 8.69 5.71
C ASP A 75 -5.62 8.24 5.66
N LEU A 76 -4.80 8.93 4.86
CA LEU A 76 -3.38 8.60 4.73
C LEU A 76 -2.62 8.66 6.06
N ALA A 77 -2.91 9.64 6.94
CA ALA A 77 -2.12 9.84 8.14
C ALA A 77 -2.34 8.71 9.15
N THR A 78 -3.58 8.25 9.30
CA THR A 78 -3.96 7.13 10.15
C THR A 78 -3.26 5.84 9.74
N THR A 79 -3.11 5.58 8.44
CA THR A 79 -2.38 4.40 7.93
C THR A 79 -0.86 4.56 7.98
N PHE A 80 -0.31 5.66 7.46
CA PHE A 80 1.14 5.77 7.25
C PHE A 80 1.91 6.19 8.50
N THR A 81 1.32 6.95 9.42
CA THR A 81 2.03 7.39 10.64
C THR A 81 2.59 6.22 11.47
N PRO A 82 1.82 5.16 11.79
CA PRO A 82 2.37 4.02 12.52
C PRO A 82 3.45 3.28 11.71
N LEU A 83 3.28 3.10 10.41
CA LEU A 83 4.26 2.44 9.54
C LEU A 83 5.60 3.19 9.50
N VAL A 84 5.56 4.51 9.29
CA VAL A 84 6.75 5.36 9.30
C VAL A 84 7.40 5.34 10.69
N ARG A 85 6.62 5.42 11.77
CA ARG A 85 7.16 5.39 13.13
C ARG A 85 7.90 4.08 13.43
N ASN A 86 7.33 2.94 13.04
CA ASN A 86 7.94 1.64 13.24
C ASN A 86 9.25 1.54 12.44
N ALA A 87 9.24 1.90 11.16
CA ALA A 87 10.44 1.90 10.32
C ALA A 87 11.56 2.81 10.89
N LEU A 88 11.21 4.01 11.37
CA LEU A 88 12.18 4.92 12.01
C LEU A 88 12.72 4.36 13.33
N THR A 89 11.90 3.65 14.10
CA THR A 89 12.32 3.02 15.36
C THR A 89 13.32 1.89 15.09
N GLU A 90 13.06 1.06 14.06
CA GLU A 90 13.99 0.02 13.63
C GLU A 90 15.29 0.62 13.10
N PHE A 91 15.21 1.65 12.26
CA PHE A 91 16.38 2.37 11.76
C PHE A 91 17.23 2.96 12.88
N GLN A 92 16.60 3.60 13.89
CA GLN A 92 17.30 4.11 15.06
C GLN A 92 18.01 2.98 15.82
N THR A 93 17.32 1.87 16.07
CA THR A 93 17.87 0.71 16.79
C THR A 93 19.11 0.15 16.08
N LYS A 94 19.06 0.02 14.75
CA LYS A 94 20.21 -0.44 13.95
C LYS A 94 21.34 0.59 13.91
N THR A 95 21.01 1.88 13.88
CA THR A 95 21.99 2.96 13.93
C THR A 95 22.81 2.92 15.22
N GLU A 96 22.16 2.70 16.37
CA GLU A 96 22.85 2.51 17.66
C GLU A 96 23.81 1.30 17.61
N GLY A 97 23.39 0.21 16.95
CA GLY A 97 24.24 -0.96 16.70
C GLY A 97 25.49 -0.64 15.87
N VAL A 98 25.35 0.14 14.80
CA VAL A 98 26.48 0.56 13.94
C VAL A 98 27.45 1.46 14.71
N ILE A 99 26.94 2.41 15.49
CA ILE A 99 27.77 3.24 16.39
C ILE A 99 28.54 2.36 17.38
N GLY A 100 27.94 1.26 17.84
CA GLY A 100 28.56 0.23 18.68
C GLY A 100 29.53 -0.72 17.96
N GLY A 101 29.75 -0.58 16.65
CA GLY A 101 30.71 -1.37 15.87
C GLY A 101 30.10 -2.47 14.98
N ALA A 102 28.78 -2.53 14.82
CA ALA A 102 28.15 -3.35 13.78
C ALA A 102 28.45 -2.81 12.37
N GLY A 103 28.32 -3.66 11.35
CA GLY A 103 28.50 -3.27 9.95
C GLY A 103 27.39 -2.33 9.45
N ILE A 104 27.75 -1.39 8.58
CA ILE A 104 26.84 -0.36 8.05
C ILE A 104 25.72 -0.95 7.18
N GLU A 105 25.98 -2.09 6.54
CA GLU A 105 25.02 -2.85 5.73
C GLU A 105 23.76 -3.25 6.52
N THR A 106 23.84 -3.30 7.85
CA THR A 106 22.68 -3.59 8.71
C THR A 106 21.60 -2.51 8.68
N LEU A 107 21.90 -1.33 8.12
CA LEU A 107 20.96 -0.21 7.97
C LEU A 107 20.13 -0.29 6.69
N GLU A 108 20.60 -1.00 5.65
CA GLU A 108 20.07 -0.94 4.27
C GLU A 108 18.55 -1.11 4.24
N THR A 109 18.06 -2.27 4.70
CA THR A 109 16.62 -2.58 4.70
C THR A 109 15.79 -1.60 5.54
N THR A 110 16.30 -1.14 6.69
CA THR A 110 15.55 -0.21 7.56
C THR A 110 15.51 1.22 7.01
N ALA A 111 16.57 1.65 6.32
CA ALA A 111 16.62 2.92 5.62
C ALA A 111 15.62 2.92 4.46
N GLU A 112 15.68 1.89 3.61
CA GLU A 112 14.76 1.66 2.49
C GLU A 112 13.30 1.64 2.93
N ALA A 113 12.97 0.90 4.00
CA ALA A 113 11.60 0.85 4.52
C ALA A 113 11.10 2.23 4.97
N SER A 114 11.94 3.03 5.63
CA SER A 114 11.55 4.38 6.07
C SER A 114 11.32 5.32 4.89
N GLU A 115 12.22 5.29 3.88
CA GLU A 115 12.11 6.08 2.66
C GLU A 115 10.86 5.68 1.88
N TYR A 116 10.63 4.38 1.69
CA TYR A 116 9.47 3.83 1.01
C TYR A 116 8.14 4.38 1.54
N TYR A 117 7.89 4.26 2.85
CA TYR A 117 6.63 4.74 3.43
C TYR A 117 6.48 6.27 3.33
N ILE A 118 7.57 7.02 3.51
CA ILE A 118 7.57 8.49 3.40
C ILE A 118 7.29 8.92 1.96
N GLN A 119 7.93 8.29 0.98
CA GLN A 119 7.74 8.59 -0.44
C GLN A 119 6.30 8.27 -0.88
N LEU A 120 5.76 7.10 -0.52
CA LEU A 120 4.36 6.75 -0.79
C LEU A 120 3.40 7.78 -0.18
N TYR A 121 3.53 8.07 1.11
CA TYR A 121 2.68 9.05 1.79
C TYR A 121 2.74 10.42 1.09
N SER A 122 3.95 10.89 0.79
CA SER A 122 4.17 12.21 0.19
C SER A 122 3.58 12.29 -1.21
N LEU A 123 3.77 11.25 -2.05
CA LEU A 123 3.23 11.21 -3.41
C LEU A 123 1.70 11.16 -3.42
N PHE A 124 1.09 10.29 -2.62
CA PHE A 124 -0.37 10.23 -2.55
C PHE A 124 -0.98 11.52 -1.98
N LYS A 125 -0.29 12.22 -1.09
CA LYS A 125 -0.74 13.52 -0.55
C LYS A 125 -0.79 14.63 -1.61
N LEU A 126 -0.05 14.50 -2.72
CA LEU A 126 -0.11 15.44 -3.85
C LEU A 126 -1.35 15.24 -4.73
N LEU A 127 -2.06 14.13 -4.58
CA LEU A 127 -3.29 13.82 -5.31
C LEU A 127 -4.51 14.44 -4.61
N ASP A 128 -5.60 14.64 -5.35
CA ASP A 128 -6.86 15.08 -4.77
C ASP A 128 -7.63 13.89 -4.18
N THR A 129 -8.37 14.15 -3.09
CA THR A 129 -9.13 13.15 -2.32
C THR A 129 -8.34 11.87 -1.98
N PRO A 130 -7.10 11.97 -1.47
CA PRO A 130 -6.30 10.78 -1.23
C PRO A 130 -6.84 9.98 -0.06
N ARG A 131 -6.85 8.65 -0.20
CA ARG A 131 -7.41 7.73 0.79
C ARG A 131 -6.79 6.34 0.70
N VAL A 132 -6.83 5.63 1.82
CA VAL A 132 -6.53 4.20 1.91
C VAL A 132 -7.84 3.44 2.05
N LEU A 133 -7.97 2.33 1.36
CA LEU A 133 -9.15 1.47 1.36
C LEU A 133 -8.69 0.07 1.76
N TYR A 134 -9.31 -0.46 2.81
CA TYR A 134 -9.17 -1.85 3.23
C TYR A 134 -10.43 -2.62 2.83
N VAL A 135 -10.24 -3.76 2.17
CA VAL A 135 -11.32 -4.71 1.87
C VAL A 135 -11.25 -5.83 2.89
N GLU A 136 -12.14 -5.74 3.86
CA GLU A 136 -12.17 -6.60 5.05
C GLU A 136 -13.27 -7.64 4.91
N ASP A 137 -12.97 -8.86 5.37
CA ASP A 137 -13.96 -9.91 5.51
C ASP A 137 -14.88 -9.61 6.70
N THR A 138 -16.19 -9.65 6.47
CA THR A 138 -17.21 -9.51 7.52
C THR A 138 -17.91 -10.83 7.84
N GLY A 139 -17.49 -11.92 7.19
CA GLY A 139 -18.02 -13.25 7.35
C GLY A 139 -17.61 -13.92 8.67
N THR A 140 -18.29 -15.01 8.99
CA THR A 140 -18.04 -15.81 10.20
C THR A 140 -16.90 -16.81 10.05
N SER A 141 -16.27 -16.88 8.87
CA SER A 141 -15.10 -17.72 8.58
C SER A 141 -14.04 -16.80 7.97
N PRO A 142 -13.07 -16.32 8.77
CA PRO A 142 -12.14 -15.29 8.33
C PRO A 142 -11.27 -15.80 7.18
N ASP A 143 -11.37 -15.12 6.04
CA ASP A 143 -10.41 -15.22 4.95
C ASP A 143 -9.10 -14.54 5.37
N PRO A 144 -7.93 -15.20 5.24
CA PRO A 144 -6.63 -14.63 5.65
C PRO A 144 -6.20 -13.42 4.83
N TYR A 145 -6.93 -13.07 3.76
CA TYR A 145 -6.57 -11.96 2.90
C TYR A 145 -7.31 -10.66 3.26
N THR A 146 -6.58 -9.55 3.26
CA THR A 146 -7.12 -8.18 3.30
C THR A 146 -6.72 -7.43 2.05
N GLY A 147 -7.68 -6.88 1.30
CA GLY A 147 -7.37 -6.07 0.13
C GLY A 147 -6.91 -4.68 0.54
N LEU A 148 -5.77 -4.21 0.03
CA LEU A 148 -5.28 -2.86 0.28
C LEU A 148 -5.28 -2.05 -1.01
N PHE A 149 -5.84 -0.84 -0.95
CA PHE A 149 -5.74 0.14 -2.02
C PHE A 149 -5.36 1.51 -1.45
N ILE A 150 -4.36 2.16 -2.03
CA ILE A 150 -4.05 3.56 -1.76
C ILE A 150 -4.39 4.31 -3.03
N THR A 151 -5.23 5.35 -2.98
CA THR A 151 -5.78 5.98 -4.17
C THR A 151 -5.90 7.50 -4.05
N GLY A 152 -5.89 8.18 -5.20
CA GLY A 152 -6.16 9.61 -5.31
C GLY A 152 -6.34 10.04 -6.77
N LEU A 153 -6.87 11.25 -6.98
CA LEU A 153 -7.07 11.83 -8.29
C LEU A 153 -5.89 12.71 -8.72
N SER A 154 -5.40 12.49 -9.92
CA SER A 154 -4.36 13.30 -10.56
C SER A 154 -4.90 14.60 -11.14
N SER A 155 -4.02 15.54 -11.45
CA SER A 155 -4.38 16.86 -11.98
C SER A 155 -5.00 16.80 -13.38
N ASP A 156 -4.74 15.74 -14.14
CA ASP A 156 -5.33 15.42 -15.45
C ASP A 156 -6.57 14.52 -15.35
N GLY A 157 -7.08 14.27 -14.14
CA GLY A 157 -8.37 13.64 -13.90
C GLY A 157 -8.37 12.11 -13.92
N GLU A 158 -7.20 11.46 -13.97
CA GLU A 158 -7.12 10.01 -13.80
C GLU A 158 -7.01 9.62 -12.32
N THR A 159 -7.59 8.48 -11.96
CA THR A 159 -7.40 7.88 -10.63
C THR A 159 -6.10 7.08 -10.62
N ILE A 160 -5.21 7.43 -9.72
CA ILE A 160 -3.99 6.68 -9.44
C ILE A 160 -4.24 5.78 -8.24
N TYR A 161 -3.79 4.54 -8.31
CA TYR A 161 -3.88 3.64 -7.17
C TYR A 161 -2.73 2.64 -7.11
N ALA A 162 -2.27 2.37 -5.90
CA ALA A 162 -1.46 1.21 -5.57
C ALA A 162 -2.37 0.15 -4.94
N GLN A 163 -2.22 -1.11 -5.33
CA GLN A 163 -3.02 -2.21 -4.79
C GLN A 163 -2.13 -3.36 -4.30
N ALA A 164 -2.47 -3.96 -3.16
CA ALA A 164 -1.89 -5.20 -2.67
C ALA A 164 -2.99 -6.11 -2.10
N LEU A 165 -2.64 -7.39 -1.94
CA LEU A 165 -3.42 -8.34 -1.17
C LEU A 165 -2.56 -8.75 0.02
N LEU A 166 -2.93 -8.29 1.20
CA LEU A 166 -2.23 -8.54 2.45
C LEU A 166 -2.62 -9.91 2.99
N THR A 167 -1.68 -10.61 3.63
CA THR A 167 -1.97 -11.83 4.40
C THR A 167 -1.92 -11.48 5.89
N GLN A 168 -2.98 -11.80 6.64
CA GLN A 168 -3.14 -11.50 8.05
C GLN A 168 -3.81 -12.69 8.76
N THR A 169 -3.24 -13.19 9.86
CA THR A 169 -3.79 -14.32 10.64
C THR A 169 -4.47 -13.91 11.94
#